data_AF-A0A4V6IDH2-F1
#
_entry.id   AF-A0A4V6IDH2-F1
#
_cell.length_a   1.000
_cell.length_b   1.000
_cell.length_c   1.000
_cell.angle_alpha   90.00
_cell.angle_beta   90.00
_cell.angle_gamma   90.00
#
_symmetry.space_group_name_H-M   'P 1'
#
loop_
_entity.id
_entity.type
_entity.pdbx_description
1 polymer ?
#
loop_
_entity_poly.entity_id
_entity_poly.type
_entity_poly.pdbx_seq_one_letter_code
_entity_poly.pdbx_strand_id
1 'polypeptide(L)'
;MIFFWLCLFYSSLVFIIFLFIYFIYDKIKKKNSFKSALFFLSFPLFFFAGNMLCHSIADEICSDLKHNRLKLEKNNFITTSDLLTLTVSSQKYHFEGKTYGVTVLPSGDDLIFKKDRITGKYWVFYTKYHLSTKRAVGYIESK
;
A
#
# COMPACT_ATOMS: atom_id res chain seq x y z
N MET A 1 4.88 14.12 -4.37
CA MET A 1 3.61 13.80 -3.69
C MET A 1 3.70 12.59 -2.77
N ILE A 2 4.37 11.49 -3.14
CA ILE A 2 4.46 10.28 -2.30
C ILE A 2 5.04 10.57 -0.91
N PHE A 3 6.14 11.33 -0.82
CA PHE A 3 6.73 11.72 0.46
C PHE A 3 5.73 12.41 1.40
N PHE A 4 4.90 13.32 0.87
CA PHE A 4 3.86 14.00 1.64
C PHE A 4 2.84 13.00 2.22
N TRP A 5 2.32 12.09 1.39
CA TRP A 5 1.38 11.06 1.84
C TRP A 5 2.01 10.09 2.83
N LEU A 6 3.31 9.79 2.68
CA LEU A 6 4.06 8.92 3.56
C LEU A 6 4.21 9.57 4.94
N CYS A 7 4.59 10.85 5.00
CA CYS A 7 4.60 11.63 6.23
C CYS A 7 3.21 11.66 6.89
N LEU A 8 2.15 11.90 6.12
CA LEU A 8 0.78 11.97 6.61
C LEU A 8 0.27 10.62 7.14
N PHE A 9 0.64 9.52 6.49
CA PHE A 9 0.32 8.16 6.93
C PHE A 9 1.00 7.82 8.25
N TYR A 10 2.31 8.08 8.39
CA TYR A 10 3.01 7.78 9.64
C TYR A 10 2.63 8.74 10.78
N SER A 11 2.40 10.02 10.50
CA SER A 11 1.94 10.97 11.52
C SER A 11 0.55 10.62 12.03
N SER A 12 -0.37 10.20 11.15
CA SER A 12 -1.70 9.73 11.55
C SER A 12 -1.64 8.45 12.39
N LEU A 13 -0.73 7.51 12.08
CA LEU A 13 -0.52 6.31 12.90
C LEU A 13 -0.06 6.66 14.32
N VAL A 14 0.94 7.55 14.44
CA VAL A 14 1.43 8.01 15.74
C VAL A 14 0.31 8.72 16.52
N PHE A 15 -0.46 9.58 15.85
CA PHE A 15 -1.59 10.27 16.45
C PHE A 15 -2.68 9.30 16.96
N ILE A 16 -3.01 8.25 16.19
CA ILE A 16 -3.94 7.19 16.60
C ILE A 16 -3.45 6.50 17.89
N ILE A 17 -2.16 6.19 17.99
CA ILE A 17 -1.58 5.55 19.18
C ILE A 17 -1.76 6.43 20.41
N PHE A 18 -1.45 7.73 20.30
CA PHE A 18 -1.66 8.67 21.42
C PHE A 18 -3.12 8.80 21.81
N LEU A 19 -4.04 8.88 20.84
CA LEU A 19 -5.48 8.91 21.10
C LEU A 19 -5.98 7.61 21.74
N PHE A 20 -5.41 6.47 21.38
CA PHE A 20 -5.75 5.18 21.99
C PHE A 20 -5.32 5.12 23.46
N ILE A 21 -4.10 5.55 23.77
CA ILE A 21 -3.61 5.64 25.16
C ILE A 21 -4.51 6.59 25.98
N TYR A 22 -4.85 7.74 25.42
CA TYR A 22 -5.77 8.69 26.05
C TYR A 22 -7.16 8.07 26.26
N PHE A 23 -7.68 7.34 25.28
CA PHE A 23 -8.96 6.64 25.36
C PHE A 23 -8.99 5.63 26.52
N ILE A 24 -7.93 4.82 26.66
CA ILE A 24 -7.78 3.88 27.79
C ILE A 24 -7.77 4.65 29.11
N TYR A 25 -7.00 5.73 29.19
CA TYR A 25 -6.90 6.56 30.39
C TYR A 25 -8.26 7.17 30.81
N ASP A 26 -9.03 7.71 29.85
CA ASP A 26 -10.36 8.28 30.10
C ASP A 26 -11.33 7.21 30.63
N LYS A 27 -11.28 5.99 30.05
CA LYS A 27 -12.04 4.83 30.51
C LYS A 27 -11.67 4.40 31.93
N ILE A 28 -10.39 4.33 32.27
CA ILE A 28 -9.92 4.00 33.63
C ILE A 28 -10.45 5.04 34.64
N LYS A 29 -10.42 6.33 34.29
CA LYS A 29 -10.92 7.40 35.16
C LYS A 29 -12.44 7.57 35.15
N LYS A 30 -13.19 6.69 34.45
CA LYS A 30 -14.66 6.76 34.28
C LYS A 30 -15.14 8.14 33.82
N LYS A 31 -14.29 8.88 33.09
CA LYS A 31 -14.69 10.13 32.44
C LYS A 31 -15.23 9.76 31.06
N ASN A 32 -16.41 10.28 30.74
CA ASN A 32 -16.90 10.28 29.36
C ASN A 32 -16.50 11.61 28.73
N SER A 33 -15.30 11.68 28.17
CA SER A 33 -14.88 12.87 27.43
C SER A 33 -15.29 12.74 25.97
N PHE A 34 -15.86 13.80 25.39
CA PHE A 34 -16.05 13.93 23.93
C PHE A 34 -14.73 13.71 23.16
N LYS A 35 -13.58 13.95 23.80
CA LYS A 35 -12.24 13.68 23.23
C LYS A 35 -11.99 12.20 22.96
N SER A 36 -12.68 11.29 23.67
CA SER A 36 -12.63 9.85 23.37
C SER A 36 -13.32 9.51 22.04
N ALA A 37 -14.26 10.33 21.56
CA ALA A 37 -14.89 10.16 20.25
C ALA A 37 -13.96 10.56 19.08
N LEU A 38 -13.01 11.48 19.30
CA LEU A 38 -11.99 11.87 18.32
C LEU A 38 -11.10 10.69 17.89
N PHE A 39 -10.93 9.69 18.76
CA PHE A 39 -10.24 8.45 18.41
C PHE A 39 -10.91 7.76 17.21
N PHE A 40 -12.23 7.62 17.22
CA PHE A 40 -12.95 6.97 16.12
C PHE A 40 -12.88 7.78 14.81
N LEU A 41 -12.84 9.11 14.91
CA LEU A 41 -12.70 10.00 13.75
C LEU A 41 -11.30 9.99 13.12
N SER A 42 -10.28 9.48 13.83
CA SER A 42 -8.91 9.42 13.30
C SER A 42 -8.70 8.27 12.31
N PHE A 43 -9.51 7.21 12.35
CA PHE A 43 -9.40 6.05 11.45
C PHE A 43 -9.67 6.39 9.97
N PRO A 44 -10.75 7.12 9.61
CA PRO A 44 -11.00 7.51 8.22
C PRO A 44 -9.81 8.24 7.58
N LEU A 45 -9.20 9.17 8.31
CA LEU A 45 -8.02 9.92 7.84
C LEU A 45 -6.83 9.00 7.58
N PHE A 46 -6.58 8.04 8.48
CA PHE A 46 -5.51 7.07 8.31
C PHE A 46 -5.72 6.14 7.10
N PHE A 47 -6.93 5.61 6.92
CA PHE A 47 -7.26 4.79 5.76
C PHE A 47 -7.17 5.58 4.45
N PHE A 48 -7.64 6.82 4.45
CA PHE A 48 -7.55 7.73 3.31
C PHE A 48 -6.09 7.99 2.92
N ALA A 49 -5.23 8.34 3.89
CA ALA A 49 -3.81 8.56 3.67
C ALA A 49 -3.13 7.33 3.06
N GLY A 50 -3.43 6.15 3.60
CA GLY A 50 -2.89 4.89 3.10
C GLY A 50 -3.33 4.58 1.67
N ASN A 51 -4.60 4.85 1.33
CA ASN A 51 -5.10 4.64 -0.03
C ASN A 51 -4.46 5.63 -1.02
N MET A 52 -4.37 6.91 -0.67
CA MET A 52 -3.72 7.93 -1.50
C MET A 52 -2.23 7.63 -1.72
N LEU A 53 -1.56 7.06 -0.71
CA LEU A 53 -0.19 6.59 -0.83
C LEU A 53 -0.09 5.44 -1.84
N CYS A 54 -0.95 4.43 -1.76
CA CYS A 54 -0.99 3.33 -2.74
C CYS A 54 -1.27 3.84 -4.17
N HIS A 55 -2.22 4.77 -4.35
CA HIS A 55 -2.46 5.42 -5.64
C HIS A 55 -1.23 6.15 -6.16
N SER A 56 -0.58 6.95 -5.31
CA SER A 56 0.61 7.69 -5.73
C SER A 56 1.77 6.75 -6.14
N ILE A 57 1.93 5.62 -5.44
CA ILE A 57 2.94 4.61 -5.79
C ILE A 57 2.57 3.90 -7.10
N ALA A 58 1.29 3.54 -7.29
CA ALA A 58 0.82 2.93 -8.54
C ALA A 58 1.02 3.88 -9.73
N ASP A 59 0.72 5.16 -9.57
CA ASP A 59 0.90 6.18 -10.59
C ASP A 59 2.38 6.38 -10.94
N GLU A 60 3.28 6.33 -9.95
CA GLU A 60 4.73 6.36 -10.20
C GLU A 60 5.16 5.16 -11.03
N ILE A 61 4.77 3.94 -10.65
CA ILE A 61 5.11 2.71 -11.39
C ILE A 61 4.61 2.80 -12.84
N CYS A 62 3.34 3.17 -13.03
CA CYS A 62 2.72 3.30 -14.35
C CYS A 62 3.38 4.41 -15.19
N SER A 63 3.68 5.56 -14.59
CA SER A 63 4.33 6.68 -15.27
C SER A 63 5.76 6.30 -15.68
N ASP A 64 6.55 5.73 -14.78
CA ASP A 64 7.94 5.39 -15.07
C ASP A 64 8.05 4.28 -16.11
N LEU A 65 7.10 3.33 -16.13
CA LEU A 65 6.96 2.34 -17.22
C LEU A 65 6.66 3.01 -18.57
N LYS A 66 5.68 3.95 -18.63
CA LYS A 66 5.33 4.66 -19.87
C LYS A 66 6.48 5.47 -20.44
N HIS A 67 7.30 6.05 -19.57
CA HIS A 67 8.43 6.90 -19.97
C HIS A 67 9.75 6.12 -20.10
N ASN A 68 9.72 4.78 -20.10
CA ASN A 68 10.91 3.91 -20.15
C ASN A 68 11.97 4.20 -19.07
N ARG A 69 11.56 4.85 -17.97
CA ARG A 69 12.40 5.07 -16.78
C ARG A 69 12.47 3.81 -15.91
N LEU A 70 11.47 2.94 -16.06
CA LEU A 70 11.34 1.64 -15.44
C LEU A 70 11.48 0.57 -16.52
N LYS A 71 12.52 -0.26 -16.44
CA LYS A 71 12.65 -1.47 -17.26
C LYS A 71 12.49 -2.68 -16.38
N LEU A 72 11.55 -3.54 -16.75
CA LEU A 72 11.40 -4.87 -16.17
C LEU A 72 12.48 -5.76 -16.76
N GLU A 73 13.19 -6.48 -15.91
CA GLU A 73 14.04 -7.57 -16.37
C GLU A 73 13.17 -8.61 -17.12
N LYS A 74 13.64 -9.08 -18.27
CA LYS A 74 12.85 -9.99 -19.13
C LYS A 74 12.46 -11.22 -18.32
N ASN A 75 11.18 -11.34 -18.02
CA ASN A 75 10.61 -12.51 -17.38
C ASN A 75 9.32 -12.89 -18.12
N ASN A 76 9.06 -14.18 -18.29
CA ASN A 76 7.91 -14.67 -19.07
C ASN A 76 6.56 -14.53 -18.33
N PHE A 77 6.57 -13.95 -17.14
CA PHE A 77 5.43 -13.99 -16.22
C PHE A 77 4.52 -12.76 -16.29
N ILE A 78 5.10 -11.55 -16.36
CA ILE A 78 4.37 -10.29 -16.33
C ILE A 78 5.01 -9.33 -17.33
N THR A 79 4.18 -8.78 -18.21
CA THR A 79 4.61 -7.79 -19.19
C THR A 79 4.43 -6.36 -18.67
N THR A 80 5.10 -5.41 -19.31
CA THR A 80 4.87 -3.98 -19.04
C THR A 80 3.41 -3.59 -19.27
N SER A 81 2.73 -4.19 -20.26
CA SER A 81 1.29 -3.97 -20.51
C SER A 81 0.41 -4.42 -19.36
N ASP A 82 0.74 -5.53 -18.69
CA ASP A 82 -0.05 -6.03 -17.56
C ASP A 82 0.07 -5.07 -16.37
N LEU A 83 1.27 -4.55 -16.09
CA LEU A 83 1.48 -3.55 -15.04
C LEU A 83 0.77 -2.22 -15.30
N LEU A 84 0.53 -1.85 -16.56
CA LEU A 84 -0.26 -0.66 -16.88
C LEU A 84 -1.75 -0.79 -16.52
N THR A 85 -2.22 -2.00 -16.24
CA THR A 85 -3.58 -2.28 -15.75
C THR A 85 -3.67 -2.35 -14.22
N LEU A 86 -2.59 -1.96 -13.52
CA LEU A 86 -2.53 -1.95 -12.06
C LEU A 86 -3.69 -1.15 -11.46
N THR A 87 -4.51 -1.85 -10.68
CA THR A 87 -5.65 -1.27 -9.98
C THR A 87 -5.40 -1.28 -8.48
N VAL A 88 -5.47 -0.12 -7.85
CA VAL A 88 -5.34 0.00 -6.39
C VAL A 88 -6.59 -0.53 -5.72
N SER A 89 -6.41 -1.36 -4.69
CA SER A 89 -7.52 -1.97 -3.96
C SER A 89 -7.14 -2.22 -2.51
N SER A 90 -8.13 -2.07 -1.63
CA SER A 90 -8.05 -2.40 -0.20
C SER A 90 -8.64 -3.78 0.13
N GLN A 91 -8.93 -4.61 -0.88
CA GLN A 91 -9.47 -5.94 -0.66
C GLN A 91 -8.48 -6.83 0.11
N LYS A 92 -9.02 -7.74 0.93
CA LYS A 92 -8.23 -8.77 1.59
C LYS A 92 -7.70 -9.75 0.53
N TYR A 93 -6.45 -10.16 0.72
CA TYR A 93 -5.75 -11.03 -0.20
C TYR A 93 -5.40 -12.37 0.45
N HIS A 94 -5.49 -13.45 -0.33
CA HIS A 94 -5.15 -14.81 0.10
C HIS A 94 -4.07 -15.38 -0.80
N PHE A 95 -2.81 -15.29 -0.36
CA PHE A 95 -1.69 -15.65 -1.21
C PHE A 95 -1.55 -17.16 -1.41
N GLU A 96 -1.28 -17.56 -2.65
CA GLU A 96 -0.60 -18.82 -2.93
C GLU A 96 0.88 -18.70 -2.52
N GLY A 97 1.51 -19.81 -2.12
CA GLY A 97 2.92 -19.81 -1.67
C GLY A 97 3.95 -19.41 -2.74
N LYS A 98 3.52 -19.20 -4.00
CA LYS A 98 4.39 -18.78 -5.10
C LYS A 98 4.51 -17.26 -5.13
N THR A 99 5.76 -16.80 -5.08
CA THR A 99 6.13 -15.38 -5.16
C THR A 99 7.00 -15.18 -6.39
N TYR A 100 6.70 -14.16 -7.18
CA TYR A 100 7.47 -13.81 -8.38
C TYR A 100 8.10 -12.44 -8.18
N GLY A 101 9.39 -12.31 -8.43
CA GLY A 101 10.13 -11.04 -8.32
C GLY A 101 10.59 -10.59 -9.69
N VAL A 102 10.50 -9.28 -9.95
CA VAL A 102 11.10 -8.63 -11.11
C VAL A 102 11.88 -7.42 -10.63
N THR A 103 13.18 -7.43 -10.92
CA THR A 103 14.06 -6.30 -10.63
C THR A 103 13.74 -5.14 -11.57
N VAL A 104 13.70 -3.94 -11.02
CA VAL A 104 13.44 -2.70 -11.72
C VAL A 104 14.74 -1.96 -11.99
N LEU A 105 15.03 -1.67 -13.25
CA LEU A 105 16.17 -0.84 -13.65
C LEU A 105 15.73 0.60 -13.95
N PRO A 106 16.53 1.62 -13.56
CA PRO A 106 17.87 1.53 -12.97
C PRO A 106 17.91 1.52 -11.42
N SER A 107 16.76 1.62 -10.74
CA SER A 107 16.76 1.80 -9.27
C SER A 107 17.27 0.59 -8.49
N GLY A 108 17.22 -0.61 -9.08
CA GLY A 108 17.60 -1.87 -8.43
C GLY A 108 16.55 -2.35 -7.43
N ASP A 109 15.40 -1.69 -7.36
CA ASP A 109 14.27 -2.10 -6.51
C ASP A 109 13.53 -3.28 -7.15
N ASP A 110 12.96 -4.16 -6.34
CA ASP A 110 12.14 -5.26 -6.82
C ASP A 110 10.64 -4.92 -6.80
N LEU A 111 9.94 -5.34 -7.86
CA LEU A 111 8.49 -5.54 -7.88
C LEU A 111 8.20 -7.01 -7.59
N ILE A 112 7.46 -7.27 -6.52
CA ILE A 112 7.07 -8.60 -6.07
C ILE A 112 5.59 -8.82 -6.37
N PHE A 113 5.28 -9.96 -6.97
CA PHE A 113 3.94 -10.36 -7.35
C PHE A 113 3.55 -11.63 -6.59
N LYS A 114 2.38 -11.58 -5.97
CA LYS A 114 1.80 -12.72 -5.24
C LYS A 114 0.43 -13.03 -5.81
N LYS A 115 0.22 -14.28 -6.25
CA LYS A 115 -1.07 -14.71 -6.77
C LYS A 115 -2.06 -14.91 -5.64
N ASP A 116 -3.26 -14.40 -5.82
CA ASP A 116 -4.39 -14.67 -4.95
C ASP A 116 -5.03 -16.01 -5.34
N ARG A 117 -5.18 -16.91 -4.37
CA ARG A 117 -5.75 -18.26 -4.57
C ARG A 117 -7.23 -18.21 -4.93
N ILE A 118 -7.96 -17.23 -4.43
CA ILE A 118 -9.42 -17.15 -4.56
C ILE A 118 -9.77 -16.43 -5.85
N THR A 119 -9.14 -15.28 -6.08
CA THR A 119 -9.50 -14.38 -7.20
C THR A 119 -8.62 -14.58 -8.43
N GLY A 120 -7.49 -15.27 -8.31
CA GLY A 120 -6.50 -15.42 -9.39
C GLY A 120 -5.70 -14.14 -9.70
N LYS A 121 -5.99 -13.03 -9.01
CA LYS A 121 -5.34 -11.73 -9.18
C LYS A 121 -3.89 -11.76 -8.69
N TYR A 122 -3.03 -10.96 -9.31
CA TYR A 122 -1.65 -10.80 -8.84
C TYR A 122 -1.50 -9.49 -8.07
N TRP A 123 -1.24 -9.60 -6.78
CA TRP A 123 -0.99 -8.47 -5.90
C TRP A 123 0.44 -7.98 -6.05
N VAL A 124 0.61 -6.68 -6.26
CA VAL A 124 1.89 -6.03 -6.54
C VAL A 124 2.44 -5.34 -5.31
N PHE A 125 3.70 -5.59 -5.02
CA PHE A 125 4.48 -5.02 -3.92
C PHE A 125 5.73 -4.38 -4.50
N TYR A 126 6.07 -3.17 -4.07
CA TYR A 126 7.23 -2.42 -4.56
C TYR A 126 8.21 -2.16 -3.43
N THR A 127 9.38 -2.78 -3.48
CA THR A 127 10.36 -2.77 -2.38
C THR A 127 10.97 -1.39 -2.11
N LYS A 128 10.95 -0.48 -3.08
CA LYS A 128 11.35 0.94 -2.93
C LYS A 128 10.70 1.60 -1.71
N TYR A 129 9.46 1.22 -1.38
CA TYR A 129 8.73 1.77 -0.25
C TYR A 129 8.49 0.68 0.81
N HIS A 130 8.98 0.91 2.04
CA HIS A 130 8.84 -0.06 3.13
C HIS A 130 7.38 -0.46 3.40
N LEU A 131 6.44 0.48 3.32
CA LEU A 131 5.01 0.20 3.44
C LEU A 131 4.56 -0.85 2.42
N SER A 132 5.07 -0.73 1.20
CA SER A 132 4.72 -1.60 0.09
C SER A 132 5.38 -2.98 0.15
N THR A 133 6.22 -3.27 1.16
CA THR A 133 6.66 -4.64 1.46
C THR A 133 5.63 -5.41 2.31
N LYS A 134 4.81 -4.68 3.07
CA LYS A 134 3.80 -5.24 3.98
C LYS A 134 2.37 -5.13 3.44
N ARG A 135 2.11 -4.11 2.63
CA ARG A 135 0.81 -3.83 2.01
C ARG A 135 0.99 -3.84 0.49
N ALA A 136 0.11 -4.54 -0.22
CA ALA A 136 0.11 -4.48 -1.68
C ALA A 136 -0.27 -3.07 -2.16
N VAL A 137 0.39 -2.58 -3.20
CA VAL A 137 0.05 -1.31 -3.87
C VAL A 137 -1.29 -1.45 -4.57
N GLY A 138 -1.50 -2.58 -5.22
CA GLY A 138 -2.68 -2.90 -6.00
C GLY A 138 -2.60 -4.30 -6.56
N TYR A 139 -3.48 -4.61 -7.51
CA TYR A 139 -3.47 -5.87 -8.23
C TYR A 139 -3.47 -5.67 -9.74
N ILE A 140 -3.01 -6.69 -10.45
CA ILE A 140 -3.20 -6.86 -11.90
C ILE A 140 -4.03 -8.12 -12.14
N GLU A 141 -4.90 -8.05 -13.14
CA GLU A 141 -5.64 -9.21 -13.65
C GLU A 141 -4.89 -9.70 -14.88
N SER A 142 -4.24 -10.87 -14.76
CA SER A 142 -3.67 -11.54 -15.94
C SER A 142 -4.82 -11.97 -16.82
N LYS A 143 -4.83 -11.50 -18.06
CA LYS A 143 -5.69 -12.07 -19.11
C LYS A 143 -5.24 -13.47 -19.48
#